data_AF-A0A536SXQ0-F1
#
_entry.id   AF-A0A536SXQ0-F1
#
_cell.length_a   1.000
_cell.length_b   1.000
_cell.length_c   1.000
_cell.angle_alpha   90.00
_cell.angle_beta   90.00
_cell.angle_gamma   90.00
#
_symmetry.space_group_name_H-M   'P 1'
#
loop_
_entity.id
_entity.type
_entity.pdbx_description
1 polymer ?
#
loop_
_entity_poly.entity_id
_entity_poly.type
_entity_poly.pdbx_seq_one_letter_code
_entity_poly.pdbx_strand_id
1 'polypeptide(L)' 'MATDKGLEFMVGIDAQLPAAMETDGKRLQQIITNLLSNAFKFTSRGSVSLRVAEATSGWSAG' A
#
# COMPACT_ATOMS: atom_id res chain seq x y z
N MET A 1 -1.50 4.74 14.68
CA MET A 1 -1.70 3.63 13.71
C MET A 1 -3.15 3.19 13.79
N ALA A 2 -3.73 2.58 12.75
CA ALA A 2 -5.17 2.47 12.39
C ALA A 2 -6.25 2.20 13.47
N THR A 3 -5.90 1.96 14.73
CA THR A 3 -6.83 1.66 15.82
C THR A 3 -7.71 2.84 16.25
N ASP A 4 -7.42 4.07 15.84
CA ASP A 4 -8.06 5.28 16.40
C ASP A 4 -9.33 5.77 15.66
N LYS A 5 -9.68 5.19 14.50
CA LYS A 5 -10.81 5.69 13.68
C LYS A 5 -11.85 4.65 13.26
N GLY A 6 -11.72 3.39 13.70
CA GLY A 6 -12.62 2.31 13.29
C GLY A 6 -12.60 2.03 11.79
N LEU A 7 -11.49 2.35 11.11
CA LEU A 7 -11.32 2.10 9.68
C LEU A 7 -10.89 0.65 9.46
N GLU A 8 -11.53 -0.02 8.51
CA GLU A 8 -11.06 -1.33 8.07
C GLU A 8 -9.76 -1.17 7.27
N PHE A 9 -8.79 -2.04 7.55
CA PHE A 9 -7.54 -2.09 6.79
C PHE A 9 -7.36 -3.47 6.17
N MET A 10 -7.28 -3.50 4.84
CA MET A 10 -7.12 -4.71 4.06
C MET A 10 -5.80 -4.70 3.30
N VAL A 11 -5.12 -5.84 3.28
CA VAL A 11 -3.91 -6.04 2.48
C VAL A 11 -4.14 -7.24 1.57
N GLY A 12 -4.01 -7.02 0.26
CA GLY A 12 -4.08 -8.06 -0.76
C GLY A 12 -2.75 -8.19 -1.48
N ILE A 13 -2.18 -9.38 -1.49
CA ILE A 13 -0.97 -9.72 -2.23
C ILE A 13 -1.38 -10.70 -3.32
N ASP A 14 -1.05 -10.39 -4.57
CA ASP A 14 -1.35 -11.26 -5.69
C ASP A 14 -0.54 -12.57 -5.58
N ALA A 15 -1.21 -13.71 -5.82
CA ALA A 15 -0.61 -15.04 -5.75
C ALA A 15 0.43 -15.28 -6.86
N GLN A 16 0.43 -14.49 -7.92
CA GLN A 16 1.43 -14.56 -8.99
C GLN A 16 2.75 -13.87 -8.64
N LEU A 17 2.83 -13.15 -7.51
CA LEU A 17 4.05 -12.47 -7.10
C LEU A 17 5.14 -13.48 -6.66
N PRO A 18 6.42 -13.16 -6.90
CA PRO A 18 7.51 -13.97 -6.40
C PRO A 18 7.53 -13.95 -4.86
N ALA A 19 8.04 -15.02 -4.25
CA ALA A 19 8.14 -15.14 -2.79
C ALA A 19 9.05 -14.08 -2.15
N ALA A 20 9.98 -13.50 -2.93
CA ALA A 20 10.86 -12.43 -2.52
C ALA A 20 11.23 -11.55 -3.72
N MET A 21 11.64 -10.31 -3.44
CA MET A 21 12.11 -9.33 -4.42
C MET A 21 13.29 -8.58 -3.84
N GLU A 22 14.34 -8.37 -4.64
CA GLU A 22 15.46 -7.51 -4.28
C GLU A 22 15.14 -6.04 -4.61
N THR A 23 15.25 -5.16 -3.61
CA THR A 23 14.96 -3.73 -3.75
C THR A 23 15.58 -2.95 -2.57
N ASP A 24 15.48 -1.62 -2.60
CA ASP A 24 15.76 -0.79 -1.42
C ASP A 24 14.58 -0.87 -0.45
N GLY A 25 14.65 -1.84 0.47
CA GLY A 25 13.60 -2.10 1.45
C GLY A 25 13.28 -0.89 2.34
N LYS A 26 14.28 -0.07 2.68
CA LYS A 26 14.09 1.11 3.54
C LYS A 26 13.31 2.19 2.78
N ARG A 27 13.71 2.48 1.54
CA ARG A 27 13.00 3.46 0.70
C ARG A 27 11.58 3.00 0.40
N LEU A 28 11.39 1.72 0.07
CA LEU A 28 10.07 1.16 -0.18
C LEU A 28 9.16 1.25 1.05
N GLN A 29 9.67 0.84 2.22
CA GLN A 29 8.93 0.95 3.48
C GLN A 29 8.52 2.39 3.78
N GLN A 30 9.42 3.36 3.57
CA GLN A 30 9.12 4.77 3.76
C GLN A 30 8.01 5.26 2.82
N ILE A 31 8.09 4.91 1.53
CA ILE A 31 7.06 5.27 0.54
C ILE A 31 5.70 4.71 0.96
N ILE A 32 5.62 3.40 1.24
CA ILE A 32 4.37 2.74 1.65
C ILE A 32 3.82 3.38 2.93
N THR A 33 4.67 3.62 3.93
CA THR A 33 4.25 4.22 5.20
C THR A 33 3.70 5.63 5.03
N ASN A 34 4.31 6.45 4.15
CA ASN A 34 3.84 7.80 3.86
C ASN A 34 2.47 7.77 3.17
N LEU A 35 2.30 6.91 2.17
CA LEU A 35 1.03 6.77 1.46
C LEU A 35 -0.08 6.27 2.38
N LEU A 36 0.18 5.24 3.19
CA LEU A 36 -0.79 4.72 4.15
C LEU A 36 -1.14 5.75 5.23
N SER A 37 -0.15 6.47 5.76
CA SER A 37 -0.40 7.53 6.75
C SER A 37 -1.30 8.62 6.18
N ASN A 38 -1.09 9.01 4.92
CA ASN A 38 -1.97 9.93 4.22
C ASN A 38 -3.38 9.33 4.04
N ALA A 39 -3.49 8.09 3.58
CA ALA A 39 -4.77 7.43 3.39
C ALA A 39 -5.60 7.38 4.69
N PHE A 40 -4.99 7.00 5.81
CA PHE A 40 -5.66 7.00 7.12
C PHE A 40 -5.96 8.41 7.66
N LYS A 41 -5.09 9.39 7.40
CA LYS A 41 -5.30 10.78 7.80
C LYS A 41 -6.55 11.35 7.12
N PHE A 42 -6.69 11.12 5.82
CA PHE A 42 -7.74 11.71 4.98
C PHE A 42 -9.01 10.86 4.84
N THR A 43 -8.99 9.60 5.32
CA THR A 43 -10.20 8.77 5.39
C THR A 43 -10.83 8.92 6.77
N SER A 44 -12.11 9.31 6.80
CA SER A 44 -12.86 9.51 8.05
C SER A 44 -13.74 8.33 8.43
N ARG A 45 -14.25 7.58 7.44
CA ARG A 45 -15.09 6.37 7.59
C ARG A 45 -14.85 5.41 6.42
N GLY A 46 -15.11 4.12 6.62
CA GLY A 46 -14.94 3.08 5.59
C GLY A 46 -13.62 2.33 5.74
N SER A 47 -12.94 2.08 4.62
CA SER A 47 -11.77 1.21 4.56
C SER A 47 -10.58 1.83 3.80
N VAL A 48 -9.37 1.43 4.17
CA VAL A 48 -8.14 1.63 3.40
C VAL A 48 -7.67 0.26 2.91
N SER A 49 -7.29 0.14 1.63
CA SER A 49 -6.76 -1.13 1.08
C SER A 49 -5.40 -0.93 0.43
N LEU A 50 -4.47 -1.85 0.70
CA LEU A 50 -3.18 -1.97 0.03
C LEU A 50 -3.22 -3.22 -0.87
N ARG A 51 -3.02 -3.03 -2.17
CA ARG A 51 -2.90 -4.14 -3.13
C ARG A 51 -1.51 -4.15 -3.75
N VAL A 52 -0.87 -5.31 -3.73
CA VAL A 52 0.43 -5.55 -4.36
C VAL A 52 0.21 -6.56 -5.48
N ALA A 53 0.60 -6.21 -6.70
CA ALA A 53 0.48 -7.05 -7.88
C ALA A 53 1.58 -6.67 -8.89
N GLU A 54 1.81 -7.53 -9.87
CA GLU A 54 2.69 -7.21 -10.99
C GLU A 54 2.10 -6.04 -11.81
N ALA A 55 2.94 -5.10 -12.19
CA ALA A 55 2.50 -3.94 -12.99
C ALA A 55 2.34 -4.35 -14.46
N THR A 56 1.10 -4.53 -14.92
CA THR A 56 0.80 -4.92 -16.30
C THR A 56 0.80 -3.75 -17.30
N SER A 57 0.92 -2.52 -16.81
CA SER A 57 1.05 -1.30 -17.63
C SER A 57 2.05 -0.35 -17.00
N GLY A 58 2.87 0.28 -17.84
CA GLY A 58 3.89 1.23 -17.39
C GLY A 58 3.32 2.53 -16.84
N TRP A 59 4.17 3.25 -16.09
CA TRP A 59 3.91 4.63 -15.69
C TRP A 59 4.11 5.55 -16.90
N SER A 60 3.02 6.07 -17.48
CA SER A 60 3.11 7.22 -18.36
C SER A 60 3.32 8.47 -17.50
N ALA A 61 4.55 8.97 -17.46
CA ALA A 61 4.80 10.34 -17.00
C ALA A 61 4.03 11.28 -17.94
N GLY A 62 2.97 11.90 -17.43
CA GLY A 62 2.34 13.04 -18.09
C GLY A 62 3.21 14.27 -17.98
#